data_AF-F6CRS0-F1
#
_entry.id   AF-F6CRS0-F1
#
_cell.length_a   1.000
_cell.length_b   1.000
_cell.length_c   1.000
_cell.angle_alpha   90.00
_cell.angle_beta   90.00
_cell.angle_gamma   90.00
#
_symmetry.space_group_name_H-M   'P 1'
#
loop_
_entity.id
_entity.type
_entity.pdbx_description
1 polymer ?
#
loop_
_entity_poly.entity_id
_entity_poly.type
_entity_poly.pdbx_seq_one_letter_code
_entity_poly.pdbx_strand_id
1 'polypeptide(L)'
;MSSQKSETLPDVTYWLALEIAKVDPIVDLDVMYRGSMELDYLYQVLTSKAQHYWWQEHGVKLSPVMVNNAFFRAIAMLHHRNLEFDRSRQTEETTWVKELLGR
;
A
#
# COMPACT_ATOMS: atom_id res chain seq x y z
N MET A 1 1.17 -20.80 -25.28
CA MET A 1 0.34 -20.10 -24.26
C MET A 1 1.12 -20.02 -22.95
N SER A 2 2.12 -19.14 -22.88
CA SER A 2 3.04 -19.07 -21.74
C SER A 2 3.54 -17.63 -21.57
N SER A 3 2.76 -16.78 -20.91
CA SER A 3 3.23 -15.46 -20.40
C SER A 3 2.40 -14.85 -19.25
N GLN A 4 1.20 -15.34 -18.93
CA GLN A 4 0.31 -14.64 -17.99
C GLN A 4 0.57 -14.86 -16.48
N LYS A 5 1.56 -15.66 -16.07
CA LYS A 5 1.77 -15.97 -14.64
C LYS A 5 2.65 -14.96 -13.86
N SER A 6 3.38 -14.06 -14.53
CA SER A 6 4.33 -13.19 -13.82
C SER A 6 3.82 -11.78 -13.51
N GLU A 7 2.66 -11.37 -14.03
CA GLU A 7 2.14 -10.00 -13.85
C GLU A 7 1.16 -9.86 -12.67
N THR A 8 0.57 -10.97 -12.20
CA THR A 8 -0.52 -10.88 -11.22
C THR A 8 -0.08 -10.37 -9.84
N LEU A 9 1.16 -10.65 -9.40
CA LEU A 9 1.65 -10.19 -8.10
C LEU A 9 1.89 -8.66 -8.07
N PRO A 10 2.62 -8.07 -9.03
CA PRO A 10 2.69 -6.61 -9.17
C PRO A 10 1.32 -5.94 -9.24
N ASP A 11 0.38 -6.47 -10.04
CA ASP A 11 -0.95 -5.87 -10.22
C ASP A 11 -1.76 -5.86 -8.93
N VAL A 12 -1.79 -6.99 -8.21
CA VAL A 12 -2.46 -7.09 -6.91
C VAL A 12 -1.81 -6.16 -5.88
N THR A 13 -0.47 -6.05 -5.91
CA THR A 13 0.27 -5.14 -5.01
C THR A 13 -0.14 -3.69 -5.27
N TYR A 14 -0.18 -3.28 -6.54
CA TYR A 14 -0.52 -1.92 -6.94
C TYR A 14 -1.96 -1.56 -6.57
N TRP A 15 -2.91 -2.44 -6.88
CA TRP A 15 -4.31 -2.23 -6.52
C TRP A 15 -4.52 -2.16 -5.01
N LEU A 16 -3.87 -3.04 -4.24
CA LEU A 16 -3.93 -2.97 -2.78
C LEU A 16 -3.39 -1.64 -2.26
N ALA A 17 -2.29 -1.14 -2.83
CA ALA A 17 -1.76 0.17 -2.46
C ALA A 17 -2.77 1.30 -2.73
N LEU A 18 -3.49 1.27 -3.85
CA LEU A 18 -4.55 2.22 -4.14
C LEU A 18 -5.71 2.10 -3.14
N GLU A 19 -6.12 0.89 -2.80
CA GLU A 19 -7.20 0.67 -1.82
C GLU A 19 -6.82 1.14 -0.42
N ILE A 20 -5.58 0.90 0.02
CA ILE A 20 -5.06 1.41 1.30
C ILE A 20 -5.06 2.94 1.30
N ALA A 21 -4.62 3.57 0.19
CA ALA A 21 -4.56 5.02 0.07
C ALA A 21 -5.95 5.71 0.07
N LYS A 22 -7.03 4.96 -0.21
CA LYS A 22 -8.42 5.45 -0.16
C LYS A 22 -9.04 5.38 1.24
N VAL A 23 -8.41 4.69 2.19
CA VAL A 23 -8.97 4.54 3.54
C VAL A 23 -8.88 5.88 4.27
N ASP A 24 -10.04 6.34 4.74
CA ASP A 24 -10.23 7.54 5.57
C ASP A 24 -10.87 7.08 6.90
N PRO A 25 -10.27 7.34 8.08
CA PRO A 25 -9.10 8.18 8.36
C PRO A 25 -7.78 7.64 7.79
N ILE A 26 -6.86 8.56 7.46
CA ILE A 26 -5.52 8.24 6.99
C ILE A 26 -4.87 7.27 7.97
N VAL A 27 -4.57 6.08 7.48
CA VAL A 27 -3.89 5.04 8.24
C VAL A 27 -2.49 5.54 8.61
N ASP A 28 -2.19 5.55 9.91
CA ASP A 28 -0.83 5.77 10.39
C ASP A 28 0.02 4.53 10.07
N LEU A 29 0.73 4.60 8.95
CA LEU A 29 1.57 3.51 8.46
C LEU A 29 2.77 3.22 9.37
N ASP A 30 3.22 4.20 10.18
CA ASP A 30 4.35 4.04 11.08
C ASP A 30 3.96 3.22 12.32
N VAL A 31 2.74 3.43 12.82
CA VAL A 31 2.15 2.62 13.89
C VAL A 31 1.78 1.23 13.36
N MET A 32 1.19 1.17 12.17
CA MET A 32 0.80 -0.10 11.55
C MET A 32 1.97 -1.05 11.34
N TYR A 33 3.08 -0.55 10.79
CA TYR A 33 4.25 -1.37 10.49
C TYR A 33 4.85 -2.04 11.75
N ARG A 34 4.58 -1.50 12.94
CA ARG A 34 5.05 -2.04 14.23
C ARG A 34 4.16 -3.14 14.82
N GLY A 35 3.12 -3.58 14.10
CA GLY A 35 2.23 -4.65 14.55
C GLY A 35 1.04 -4.14 15.35
N SER A 36 0.18 -3.35 14.70
CA SER A 36 -1.04 -2.79 15.29
C SER A 36 -2.28 -3.66 15.00
N MET A 37 -3.33 -3.56 15.83
CA MET A 37 -4.61 -4.24 15.60
C MET A 37 -5.29 -3.73 14.33
N GLU A 38 -5.06 -2.46 14.00
CA GLU A 38 -5.50 -1.80 12.79
C GLU A 38 -4.91 -2.48 11.54
N LEU A 39 -3.64 -2.92 11.60
CA LEU A 39 -2.98 -3.65 10.51
C LEU A 39 -3.66 -4.99 10.27
N ASP A 40 -3.97 -5.73 11.34
CA ASP A 40 -4.66 -7.02 11.24
C ASP A 40 -6.07 -6.87 10.65
N TYR A 41 -6.80 -5.84 11.07
CA TYR A 41 -8.11 -5.51 10.51
C TYR A 41 -8.02 -5.18 9.02
N LEU A 42 -7.11 -4.28 8.65
CA LEU A 42 -6.91 -3.84 7.28
C LEU A 42 -6.47 -5.00 6.39
N TYR A 43 -5.59 -5.86 6.91
CA TYR A 43 -5.17 -7.09 6.25
C TYR A 43 -6.38 -7.99 5.96
N GLN A 44 -7.20 -8.31 6.97
CA GLN A 44 -8.36 -9.19 6.76
C GLN A 44 -9.35 -8.63 5.74
N VAL A 45 -9.67 -7.34 5.84
CA VAL A 45 -10.64 -6.69 4.94
C VAL A 45 -10.10 -6.63 3.51
N LEU A 46 -8.88 -6.12 3.33
CA LEU A 46 -8.36 -5.86 1.99
C LEU A 46 -7.92 -7.12 1.26
N THR A 47 -7.38 -8.13 1.96
CA THR A 47 -7.04 -9.41 1.34
C THR A 47 -8.29 -10.15 0.87
N SER A 48 -9.38 -10.11 1.65
CA SER A 48 -10.68 -10.65 1.26
C SER A 48 -11.27 -9.90 0.06
N LYS A 49 -11.18 -8.57 0.06
CA LYS A 49 -11.65 -7.73 -1.05
C LYS A 49 -10.86 -7.99 -2.33
N ALA A 50 -9.54 -8.11 -2.25
CA ALA A 50 -8.69 -8.46 -3.38
C ALA A 50 -9.06 -9.84 -3.94
N GLN A 51 -9.20 -10.85 -3.07
CA GLN A 51 -9.63 -12.18 -3.51
C GLN A 51 -10.96 -12.14 -4.26
N HIS A 52 -11.93 -11.39 -3.75
CA HIS A 52 -13.23 -11.23 -4.38
C HIS A 52 -13.15 -10.49 -5.72
N TYR A 53 -12.44 -9.36 -5.77
CA TYR A 53 -12.28 -8.55 -6.99
C TYR A 53 -11.63 -9.36 -8.12
N TRP A 54 -10.51 -10.04 -7.87
CA TRP A 54 -9.83 -10.84 -8.90
C TRP A 54 -10.65 -12.05 -9.36
N TRP A 55 -11.46 -12.61 -8.47
CA TRP A 55 -12.38 -13.66 -8.85
C TRP A 55 -13.47 -13.11 -9.79
N GLN A 56 -14.13 -12.00 -9.43
CA GLN A 56 -15.26 -11.46 -10.17
C GLN A 56 -14.84 -10.85 -11.51
N GLU A 57 -13.81 -10.00 -11.52
CA GLU A 57 -13.43 -9.22 -12.69
C GLU A 57 -12.52 -9.98 -13.65
N HIS A 58 -11.77 -10.96 -13.15
CA HIS A 58 -10.73 -11.65 -13.93
C HIS A 58 -10.88 -13.18 -13.95
N GLY A 59 -11.79 -13.76 -13.17
CA GLY A 59 -11.91 -15.22 -13.04
C GLY A 59 -10.67 -15.87 -12.41
N VAL A 60 -9.83 -15.09 -11.72
CA VAL A 60 -8.56 -15.56 -11.17
C VAL A 60 -8.69 -15.81 -9.67
N LYS A 61 -8.44 -17.04 -9.25
CA LYS A 61 -8.28 -17.37 -7.83
C LYS A 61 -6.86 -17.06 -7.39
N LEU A 62 -6.69 -15.96 -6.64
CA LEU A 62 -5.41 -15.65 -6.00
C LEU A 62 -5.08 -16.70 -4.94
N SER A 63 -3.79 -17.02 -4.78
CA SER A 63 -3.34 -17.90 -3.70
C SER A 63 -3.13 -17.10 -2.41
N PRO A 64 -3.37 -17.67 -1.22
CA PRO A 64 -3.16 -16.96 0.04
C PRO A 64 -1.75 -16.37 0.17
N VAL A 65 -0.73 -17.15 -0.21
CA VAL A 65 0.67 -16.69 -0.18
C VAL A 65 0.88 -15.47 -1.07
N MET A 66 0.24 -15.42 -2.24
CA MET A 66 0.37 -14.31 -3.17
C MET A 66 -0.31 -13.04 -2.66
N VAL A 67 -1.55 -13.15 -2.17
CA VAL A 67 -2.29 -12.00 -1.63
C VAL A 67 -1.58 -11.42 -0.41
N ASN A 68 -1.06 -12.28 0.46
CA ASN A 68 -0.30 -11.86 1.65
C ASN A 68 0.96 -11.09 1.25
N ASN A 69 1.75 -11.65 0.32
CA ASN A 69 2.94 -10.96 -0.18
C ASN A 69 2.60 -9.63 -0.84
N ALA A 70 1.52 -9.57 -1.64
CA ALA A 70 1.08 -8.35 -2.28
C ALA A 70 0.68 -7.27 -1.25
N PHE A 71 -0.04 -7.66 -0.20
CA PHE A 71 -0.45 -6.77 0.87
C PHE A 71 0.75 -6.16 1.60
N PHE A 72 1.67 -6.98 2.09
CA PHE A 72 2.83 -6.45 2.82
C PHE A 72 3.77 -5.63 1.93
N ARG A 73 3.88 -5.97 0.63
CA ARG A 73 4.59 -5.12 -0.34
C ARG A 73 3.92 -3.77 -0.52
N ALA A 74 2.59 -3.72 -0.58
CA ALA A 74 1.84 -2.48 -0.70
C ALA A 74 2.04 -1.58 0.53
N ILE A 75 1.95 -2.14 1.74
CA ILE A 75 2.22 -1.43 3.00
C ILE A 75 3.64 -0.88 3.03
N ALA A 76 4.65 -1.72 2.73
CA ALA A 76 6.05 -1.29 2.72
C ALA A 76 6.32 -0.17 1.70
N MET A 77 5.73 -0.27 0.50
CA MET A 77 5.84 0.74 -0.55
C MET A 77 5.25 2.08 -0.11
N LEU A 78 4.07 2.07 0.50
CA LEU A 78 3.41 3.28 0.99
C LEU A 78 4.16 3.90 2.18
N HIS A 79 4.63 3.08 3.12
CA HIS A 79 5.44 3.55 4.25
C HIS A 79 6.75 4.18 3.76
N HIS A 80 7.46 3.53 2.83
CA HIS A 80 8.67 4.09 2.24
C HIS A 80 8.40 5.42 1.52
N ARG A 81 7.30 5.52 0.76
CA ARG A 81 6.88 6.78 0.12
C ARG A 81 6.63 7.89 1.14
N ASN A 82 5.98 7.59 2.26
CA ASN A 82 5.73 8.58 3.32
C ASN A 82 7.05 9.04 3.96
N LEU A 83 7.96 8.12 4.26
CA LEU A 83 9.29 8.47 4.78
C LEU A 83 10.07 9.36 3.80
N GLU A 84 10.07 9.04 2.51
CA GLU A 84 10.73 9.87 1.48
C GLU A 84 10.06 11.25 1.37
N PHE A 85 8.73 11.30 1.44
CA PHE A 85 8.00 12.56 1.46
C PHE A 85 8.38 13.42 2.68
N ASP A 86 8.42 12.85 3.88
CA ASP A 86 8.78 13.57 5.10
C ASP A 86 10.24 14.03 5.08
N ARG A 87 11.16 13.18 4.62
CA ARG A 87 12.57 13.53 4.41
C ARG A 87 12.72 14.69 3.44
N SER A 88 12.04 14.63 2.29
CA SER A 88 12.12 15.68 1.27
C SER A 88 11.68 17.05 1.80
N ARG A 89 10.72 17.09 2.73
CA ARG A 89 10.26 18.33 3.38
C ARG A 89 11.20 18.82 4.49
N GLN A 90 12.16 18.02 4.91
CA GLN A 90 13.09 18.35 5.99
C GLN A 90 14.52 18.63 5.50
N THR A 91 14.77 18.62 4.18
CA THR A 91 16.08 18.98 3.62
C THR A 91 16.31 20.50 3.60
N GLU A 92 17.58 20.91 3.58
CA GLU A 92 17.97 22.32 3.41
C GLU A 92 17.41 22.92 2.11
N GLU A 93 17.27 22.11 1.06
CA GLU A 93 16.77 22.54 -0.25
C GLU A 93 15.28 22.90 -0.24
N THR A 94 14.53 22.52 0.79
CA THR A 94 13.11 22.89 0.96
C THR A 94 12.88 23.95 2.03
N THR A 95 13.94 24.45 2.68
CA THR A 95 13.86 25.54 3.68
C THR A 95 13.26 26.80 3.08
N TRP A 96 13.62 27.17 1.84
CA TRP A 96 13.06 28.35 1.18
C TRP A 96 11.54 28.26 0.98
N VAL A 97 10.98 27.05 0.83
CA VAL A 97 9.52 26.84 0.71
C VAL A 97 8.84 27.11 2.05
N LYS A 98 9.46 26.72 3.17
CA LYS A 98 8.96 27.01 4.52
C LYS A 98 8.97 28.51 4.79
N GLU A 99 10.08 29.17 4.46
CA GLU A 99 10.24 30.62 4.54
C GLU A 99 9.20 31.36 3.69
N LEU A 100 8.95 30.91 2.46
CA LEU A 100 7.94 31.50 1.56
C LEU A 100 6.51 31.35 2.10
N LEU A 101 6.21 30.23 2.74
CA LEU A 101 4.88 29.94 3.31
C LEU A 101 4.69 30.53 4.72
N GLY A 102 5.69 31.21 5.28
CA GLY A 102 5.65 31.79 6.62
C GLY A 102 5.49 30.74 7.74
N ARG A 103 6.01 29.52 7.53
CA ARG A 103 6.02 28.44 8.52
C ARG A 103 7.43 28.14 9.02
#